data_AF-A0AA97HHT4-F1
#
_entry.id   AF-A0AA97HHT4-F1
#
_cell.length_a   1.000
_cell.length_b   1.000
_cell.length_c   1.000
_cell.angle_alpha   90.00
_cell.angle_beta   90.00
_cell.angle_gamma   90.00
#
_symmetry.space_group_name_H-M   'P 1'
#
loop_
_entity.id
_entity.type
_entity.pdbx_description
1 polymer ?
#
loop_
_entity_poly.entity_id
_entity_poly.type
_entity_poly.pdbx_seq_one_letter_code
_entity_poly.pdbx_strand_id
1 'polypeptide(L)'
;MKSILQCFCLSSAVLLLAACETTKPGPAQLTYTQVYAYTGAVQCETGGASVPNMAQQMRDEGVGVEMASCGDDGLARTAVCGAPDGSIGVFVIPQADYQEALQLGYESFERLPDANVHPCKEQLEREVGRPDPAAQN
;
A
#
# COMPACT_ATOMS: atom_id res chain seq x y z
N MET A 1 -81.11 -10.74 41.19
CA MET A 1 -79.72 -10.32 41.46
C MET A 1 -78.88 -11.56 41.75
N LYS A 2 -78.26 -12.14 40.72
CA LYS A 2 -77.27 -13.22 40.77
C LYS A 2 -76.55 -13.17 39.42
N SER A 3 -75.41 -12.49 39.36
CA SER A 3 -74.54 -12.54 38.18
C SER A 3 -73.18 -13.04 38.63
N ILE A 4 -72.95 -14.30 38.26
CA ILE A 4 -71.67 -14.98 38.22
C ILE A 4 -70.87 -14.29 37.12
N LEU A 5 -69.74 -13.68 37.46
CA LEU A 5 -68.76 -13.25 36.45
C LEU A 5 -67.44 -13.92 36.76
N GLN A 6 -67.12 -14.85 35.86
CA GLN A 6 -66.15 -15.92 36.01
C GLN A 6 -64.77 -15.45 35.54
N CYS A 7 -63.76 -15.99 36.21
CA CYS A 7 -62.34 -15.88 35.93
C CYS A 7 -61.99 -16.06 34.44
N PHE A 8 -61.25 -15.11 33.87
CA PHE A 8 -60.30 -15.39 32.79
C PHE A 8 -59.04 -14.57 33.04
N CYS A 9 -58.13 -15.14 33.84
CA CYS A 9 -56.75 -14.68 33.92
C CYS A 9 -56.03 -15.09 32.63
N LEU A 10 -56.12 -14.27 31.57
CA LEU A 10 -55.18 -14.34 30.46
C LEU A 10 -53.95 -13.50 30.84
N SER A 11 -53.06 -14.10 31.60
CA SER A 11 -51.70 -13.58 31.81
C SER A 11 -50.88 -13.84 30.56
N SER A 12 -50.97 -12.95 29.57
CA SER A 12 -50.01 -12.92 28.45
C SER A 12 -48.67 -12.42 28.98
N ALA A 13 -47.82 -13.36 29.41
CA ALA A 13 -46.42 -13.09 29.67
C ALA A 13 -45.71 -12.84 28.33
N VAL A 14 -45.51 -11.55 27.99
CA VAL A 14 -44.71 -11.13 26.85
C VAL A 14 -43.24 -11.41 27.18
N LEU A 15 -42.69 -12.50 26.65
CA LEU A 15 -41.25 -12.76 26.64
C LEU A 15 -40.59 -11.78 25.65
N LEU A 16 -39.94 -10.75 26.17
CA LEU A 16 -39.02 -9.90 25.40
C LEU A 16 -37.70 -10.66 25.23
N LEU A 17 -37.56 -11.36 24.10
CA LEU A 17 -36.27 -11.85 23.62
C LEU A 17 -35.43 -10.64 23.18
N ALA A 18 -34.58 -10.14 24.06
CA ALA A 18 -33.50 -9.23 23.68
C ALA A 18 -32.44 -10.04 22.92
N ALA A 19 -32.58 -10.14 21.60
CA ALA A 19 -31.54 -10.65 20.73
C ALA A 19 -30.39 -9.64 20.70
N CYS A 20 -29.30 -9.95 21.40
CA CYS A 20 -28.06 -9.21 21.28
C CYS A 20 -27.40 -9.68 19.97
N GLU A 21 -27.57 -8.91 18.88
CA GLU A 21 -26.76 -9.13 17.68
C GLU A 21 -25.32 -8.83 18.04
N THR A 22 -24.54 -9.90 18.27
CA THR A 22 -23.09 -9.82 18.23
C THR A 22 -22.73 -9.56 16.77
N THR A 23 -22.61 -8.27 16.40
CA THR A 23 -21.96 -7.88 15.15
C THR A 23 -20.54 -8.42 15.21
N LYS A 24 -20.34 -9.60 14.63
CA LYS A 24 -19.01 -10.14 14.34
C LYS A 24 -18.33 -9.09 13.47
N PRO A 25 -17.22 -8.45 13.92
CA PRO A 25 -16.45 -7.60 13.04
C PRO A 25 -16.13 -8.43 11.81
N GLY A 26 -16.53 -7.95 10.63
CA GLY A 26 -16.10 -8.54 9.38
C GLY A 26 -14.57 -8.55 9.30
N PRO A 27 -13.97 -9.35 8.40
CA PRO A 27 -12.52 -9.29 8.20
C PRO A 27 -12.12 -7.82 7.98
N ALA A 28 -11.14 -7.36 8.76
CA ALA A 28 -10.61 -6.01 8.62
C ALA A 28 -10.15 -5.83 7.17
N GLN A 29 -10.73 -4.85 6.46
CA GLN A 29 -10.39 -4.57 5.08
C GLN A 29 -9.01 -3.90 5.10
N LEU A 30 -7.98 -4.60 4.63
CA LEU A 30 -6.67 -4.01 4.42
C LEU A 30 -6.77 -3.02 3.26
N THR A 31 -6.58 -1.74 3.56
CA THR A 31 -6.46 -0.68 2.57
C THR A 31 -4.99 -0.43 2.28
N TYR A 32 -4.70 -0.05 1.05
CA TYR A 32 -3.35 0.21 0.57
C TYR A 32 -3.25 1.63 0.03
N THR A 33 -2.06 2.20 0.13
CA THR A 33 -1.72 3.50 -0.44
C THR A 33 -0.35 3.44 -1.12
N GLN A 34 -0.03 4.48 -1.89
CA GLN A 34 1.22 4.58 -2.63
C GLN A 34 2.07 5.72 -2.09
N VAL A 35 3.34 5.40 -1.84
CA VAL A 35 4.39 6.38 -1.51
C VAL A 35 5.51 6.28 -2.51
N TYR A 36 6.31 7.33 -2.63
CA TYR A 36 7.49 7.34 -3.49
C TYR A 36 8.69 7.96 -2.79
N ALA A 37 9.87 7.67 -3.32
CA ALA A 37 11.10 8.37 -2.98
C ALA A 37 12.02 8.40 -4.21
N TYR A 38 12.81 9.47 -4.34
CA TYR A 38 13.84 9.54 -5.39
C TYR A 38 14.95 8.54 -5.10
N THR A 39 15.44 7.88 -6.15
CA THR A 39 16.59 6.96 -6.05
C THR A 39 17.91 7.70 -5.81
N GLY A 40 17.94 9.02 -6.04
CA GLY A 40 19.16 9.83 -5.98
C GLY A 40 20.07 9.66 -7.19
N ALA A 41 19.59 9.03 -8.27
CA ALA A 41 20.35 8.95 -9.51
C ALA A 41 20.53 10.34 -10.16
N VAL A 42 21.65 10.51 -10.86
CA VAL A 42 22.04 11.75 -11.53
C VAL A 42 22.36 11.49 -12.99
N GLN A 43 22.17 12.52 -13.81
CA GLN A 43 22.38 12.46 -15.25
C GLN A 43 23.85 12.24 -15.60
N CYS A 44 24.08 11.50 -16.69
CA CYS A 44 25.39 11.08 -17.21
C CYS A 44 26.13 10.05 -16.36
N GLU A 45 25.58 9.61 -15.22
CA GLU A 45 26.17 8.60 -14.36
C GLU A 45 25.29 7.36 -14.28
N THR A 46 25.89 6.23 -13.93
CA THR A 46 25.15 5.03 -13.53
C THR A 46 25.07 5.04 -12.02
N GLY A 47 23.86 5.00 -11.45
CA GLY A 47 23.73 5.13 -10.00
C GLY A 47 22.31 5.10 -9.49
N GLY A 48 22.13 5.69 -8.32
CA GLY A 48 20.90 5.65 -7.55
C GLY A 48 20.76 4.39 -6.68
N ALA A 49 19.94 4.50 -5.65
CA ALA A 49 19.54 3.37 -4.83
C ALA A 49 18.73 2.36 -5.65
N SER A 50 18.97 1.07 -5.40
CA SER A 50 18.16 -0.02 -5.93
C SER A 50 16.76 0.04 -5.30
N VAL A 51 15.69 0.08 -6.10
CA VAL A 51 14.31 0.12 -5.57
C VAL A 51 13.98 -1.15 -4.78
N PRO A 52 14.41 -2.37 -5.20
CA PRO A 52 14.34 -3.55 -4.35
C PRO A 52 15.02 -3.36 -2.98
N ASN A 53 16.20 -2.73 -2.92
CA ASN A 53 16.89 -2.50 -1.66
C ASN A 53 16.17 -1.46 -0.81
N MET A 54 15.64 -0.39 -1.41
CA MET A 54 14.80 0.58 -0.71
C MET A 54 13.55 -0.08 -0.13
N ALA A 55 12.89 -0.98 -0.87
CA ALA A 55 11.75 -1.76 -0.36
C ALA A 55 12.16 -2.65 0.81
N GLN A 56 13.35 -3.27 0.77
CA GLN A 56 13.85 -4.05 1.91
C GLN A 56 14.11 -3.17 3.11
N GLN A 57 14.75 -2.00 2.93
CA GLN A 57 14.98 -1.05 4.02
C GLN A 57 13.66 -0.62 4.68
N MET A 58 12.60 -0.34 3.91
CA MET A 58 11.27 -0.07 4.48
C MET A 58 10.77 -1.22 5.35
N ARG A 59 10.91 -2.47 4.88
CA ARG A 59 10.49 -3.66 5.64
C ARG A 59 11.32 -3.85 6.92
N ASP A 60 12.61 -3.59 6.85
CA ASP A 60 13.52 -3.68 8.00
C ASP A 60 13.16 -2.64 9.08
N GLU A 61 12.64 -1.48 8.67
CA GLU A 61 12.10 -0.43 9.55
C GLU A 61 10.63 -0.67 9.96
N GLY A 62 10.05 -1.82 9.60
CA GLY A 62 8.70 -2.23 10.01
C GLY A 62 7.55 -1.72 9.13
N VAL A 63 7.84 -1.10 7.98
CA VAL A 63 6.84 -0.71 6.99
C VAL A 63 6.55 -1.88 6.03
N GLY A 64 5.30 -2.32 5.95
CA GLY A 64 4.89 -3.33 4.99
C GLY A 64 5.02 -2.81 3.55
N VAL A 65 5.61 -3.60 2.66
CA VAL A 65 5.70 -3.30 1.23
C VAL A 65 5.14 -4.45 0.41
N GLU A 66 3.95 -4.24 -0.16
CA GLU A 66 3.23 -5.19 -1.00
C GLU A 66 3.81 -5.24 -2.42
N MET A 67 4.13 -4.07 -2.98
CA MET A 67 4.70 -3.95 -4.32
C MET A 67 5.72 -2.82 -4.37
N ALA A 68 6.78 -3.01 -5.13
CA ALA A 68 7.79 -2.01 -5.43
C ALA A 68 7.96 -1.90 -6.95
N SER A 69 7.92 -0.68 -7.46
CA SER A 69 7.97 -0.34 -8.88
C SER A 69 8.98 0.77 -9.14
N CYS A 70 9.52 0.79 -10.34
CA CYS A 70 10.45 1.82 -10.80
C CYS A 70 9.69 2.87 -11.59
N GLY A 71 10.28 4.06 -11.74
CA GLY A 71 9.65 5.11 -12.50
C GLY A 71 10.49 6.36 -12.61
N ASP A 72 9.90 7.36 -13.25
CA ASP A 72 10.35 8.75 -13.24
C ASP A 72 9.19 9.66 -12.82
N ASP A 73 9.52 10.83 -12.31
CA ASP A 73 8.55 11.77 -11.76
C ASP A 73 7.75 12.58 -12.81
N GLY A 74 7.94 12.31 -14.10
CA GLY A 74 7.24 12.98 -15.20
C GLY A 74 7.71 14.41 -15.50
N LEU A 75 8.72 14.92 -14.78
CA LEU A 75 9.18 16.30 -14.98
C LEU A 75 10.18 16.41 -16.14
N ALA A 76 9.94 17.38 -17.03
CA ALA A 76 10.88 17.73 -18.07
C ALA A 76 12.15 18.36 -17.48
N ARG A 77 13.33 17.87 -17.88
CA ARG A 77 14.63 18.33 -17.38
C ARG A 77 15.56 18.75 -18.51
N THR A 78 16.38 19.76 -18.22
CA THR A 78 17.54 20.06 -19.07
C THR A 78 18.63 19.01 -18.83
N ALA A 79 19.25 18.56 -19.92
CA ALA A 79 20.36 17.62 -19.87
C ALA A 79 21.62 18.30 -19.31
N VAL A 80 21.94 18.06 -18.04
CA VAL A 80 23.11 18.59 -17.33
C VAL A 80 23.70 17.49 -16.47
N CYS A 81 24.94 17.07 -16.78
CA CYS A 81 25.60 16.02 -16.01
C CYS A 81 25.71 16.40 -14.52
N GLY A 82 25.41 15.43 -13.65
CA GLY A 82 25.39 15.61 -12.20
C GLY A 82 24.09 16.22 -11.63
N ALA A 83 23.15 16.66 -12.46
CA ALA A 83 21.80 17.02 -11.99
C ALA A 83 20.96 15.75 -11.74
N PRO A 84 19.94 15.79 -10.85
CA PRO A 84 19.01 14.67 -10.67
C PRO A 84 18.39 14.23 -12.01
N ASP A 85 18.27 12.93 -12.22
CA ASP A 85 17.67 12.36 -13.42
C ASP A 85 16.13 12.21 -13.31
N GLY A 86 15.59 12.28 -12.09
CA GLY A 86 14.16 12.13 -11.81
C GLY A 86 13.71 10.71 -11.52
N SER A 87 14.63 9.75 -11.45
CA SER A 87 14.31 8.35 -11.17
C SER A 87 13.77 8.17 -9.75
N ILE A 88 12.61 7.52 -9.62
CA ILE A 88 11.90 7.25 -8.36
C ILE A 88 11.66 5.75 -8.15
N GLY A 89 11.57 5.36 -6.89
CA GLY A 89 10.89 4.12 -6.47
C GLY A 89 9.48 4.43 -5.99
N VAL A 90 8.51 3.60 -6.37
CA VAL A 90 7.10 3.70 -5.96
C VAL A 90 6.70 2.43 -5.23
N PHE A 91 6.08 2.59 -4.06
CA PHE A 91 5.81 1.49 -3.13
C PHE A 91 4.33 1.47 -2.76
N VAL A 92 3.70 0.31 -2.92
CA VAL A 92 2.36 0.04 -2.39
C VAL A 92 2.54 -0.50 -0.97
N ILE A 93 1.96 0.22 0.00
CA ILE A 93 2.09 -0.08 1.42
C ILE A 93 0.71 -0.17 2.08
N PRO A 94 0.55 -0.91 3.19
CA PRO A 94 -0.66 -0.82 4.01
C PRO A 94 -0.91 0.62 4.45
N GLN A 95 -2.16 1.06 4.42
CA GLN A 95 -2.54 2.41 4.84
C GLN A 95 -2.14 2.72 6.29
N ALA A 96 -2.08 1.70 7.15
CA ALA A 96 -1.65 1.81 8.54
C ALA A 96 -0.19 2.28 8.69
N ASP A 97 0.66 1.97 7.71
CA ASP A 97 2.10 2.23 7.76
C ASP A 97 2.46 3.58 7.08
N TYR A 98 1.46 4.27 6.53
CA TYR A 98 1.66 5.49 5.75
C TYR A 98 2.42 6.58 6.53
N GLN A 99 2.08 6.81 7.80
CA GLN A 99 2.77 7.82 8.61
C GLN A 99 4.21 7.44 8.96
N GLU A 100 4.52 6.14 9.07
CA GLU A 100 5.89 5.66 9.29
C GLU A 100 6.72 5.86 8.01
N ALA A 101 6.16 5.49 6.85
CA ALA A 101 6.82 5.75 5.57
C ALA A 101 7.15 7.24 5.37
N LEU A 102 6.25 8.15 5.73
CA LEU A 102 6.54 9.59 5.67
C LEU A 102 7.68 10.01 6.63
N GLN A 103 7.77 9.42 7.82
CA GLN A 103 8.87 9.70 8.77
C GLN A 103 10.22 9.18 8.27
N LEU A 104 10.23 8.10 7.50
CA LEU A 104 11.40 7.59 6.79
C LEU A 104 11.80 8.44 5.57
N GLY A 105 11.04 9.50 5.26
CA GLY A 105 11.36 10.45 4.18
C GLY A 105 10.70 10.12 2.84
N TYR A 106 9.75 9.20 2.80
CA TYR A 106 8.92 8.96 1.62
C TYR A 106 7.84 10.04 1.50
N GLU A 107 7.30 10.22 0.31
CA GLU A 107 6.25 11.20 0.02
C GLU A 107 5.00 10.53 -0.57
N SER A 108 3.84 11.17 -0.43
CA SER A 108 2.60 10.73 -1.10
C SER A 108 2.79 10.68 -2.62
N PHE A 109 2.46 9.56 -3.25
CA PHE A 109 2.52 9.44 -4.71
C PHE A 109 1.53 10.38 -5.42
N GLU A 110 0.46 10.82 -4.76
CA GLU A 110 -0.49 11.81 -5.31
C GLU A 110 0.16 13.14 -5.69
N ARG A 111 1.38 13.41 -5.22
CA ARG A 111 2.16 14.62 -5.55
C ARG A 111 2.77 14.57 -6.94
N LEU A 112 2.80 13.40 -7.59
CA LEU A 112 3.38 13.19 -8.91
C LEU A 112 2.32 12.67 -9.90
N PRO A 113 1.34 13.50 -10.32
CA PRO A 113 0.26 13.07 -11.20
C PRO A 113 0.75 12.65 -12.60
N ASP A 114 1.93 13.13 -13.01
CA ASP A 114 2.52 12.88 -14.33
C ASP A 114 3.60 11.79 -14.30
N ALA A 115 3.86 11.15 -13.15
CA ALA A 115 4.88 10.13 -13.01
C ALA A 115 4.62 8.92 -13.92
N ASN A 116 5.69 8.39 -14.51
CA ASN A 116 5.65 7.15 -15.26
C ASN A 116 6.13 6.00 -14.37
N VAL A 117 5.29 4.98 -14.16
CA VAL A 117 5.60 3.82 -13.31
C VAL A 117 5.64 2.55 -14.14
N HIS A 118 6.68 1.75 -13.94
CA HIS A 118 6.91 0.49 -14.64
C HIS A 118 7.62 -0.54 -13.73
N PRO A 119 7.58 -1.84 -14.07
CA PRO A 119 8.29 -2.87 -13.30
C PRO A 119 9.81 -2.62 -13.30
N CYS A 120 10.50 -2.91 -12.18
CA CYS A 120 11.95 -2.75 -12.02
C CYS A 120 12.80 -3.80 -12.77
N LYS A 121 12.49 -4.05 -14.05
CA LYS A 121 13.11 -5.12 -14.82
C LYS A 121 14.63 -4.95 -14.93
N GLU A 122 15.08 -3.74 -15.20
CA GLU A 122 16.50 -3.42 -15.36
C GLU A 122 17.29 -3.57 -14.05
N GLN A 123 16.66 -3.40 -12.89
CA GLN A 123 17.31 -3.60 -11.58
C GLN A 123 17.40 -5.09 -11.24
N LEU A 124 16.32 -5.84 -11.49
CA LEU A 124 16.31 -7.30 -11.37
C LEU A 124 17.39 -7.96 -12.24
N GLU A 125 17.55 -7.52 -13.48
CA GLU A 125 18.57 -8.04 -14.40
C GLU A 125 20.01 -7.72 -13.95
N ARG A 126 20.23 -6.61 -13.22
CA ARG A 126 21.55 -6.30 -12.64
C ARG A 126 21.88 -7.17 -11.44
N GLU A 127 20.90 -7.50 -10.62
CA GLU A 127 21.09 -8.25 -9.38
C GLU A 127 21.20 -9.77 -9.63
N VAL A 128 20.33 -10.32 -10.48
CA VAL A 128 20.29 -11.75 -10.80
C VAL A 128 21.20 -12.11 -11.98
N GLY A 129 21.65 -11.10 -12.74
CA GLY A 129 22.31 -11.28 -14.03
C GLY A 129 21.29 -11.39 -15.16
N ARG A 130 21.65 -10.91 -16.35
CA ARG A 130 20.78 -10.98 -17.53
C ARG A 130 20.51 -12.46 -17.85
N PRO A 131 19.24 -12.92 -17.85
CA PRO A 131 18.92 -14.27 -18.33
C PRO A 131 19.37 -14.40 -19.78
N ASP A 132 20.07 -15.49 -20.12
CA ASP A 132 20.41 -15.78 -21.51
C ASP A 132 19.10 -16.00 -22.30
N PRO A 133 18.77 -15.15 -23.29
CA PRO A 133 17.57 -15.31 -24.09
C PRO A 133 17.56 -16.63 -24.89
N ALA A 134 18.69 -17.32 -25.03
CA ALA A 134 18.80 -18.63 -25.68
C ALA A 134 18.50 -19.83 -24.76
N ALA A 135 18.39 -19.65 -23.43
CA ALA A 135 18.16 -20.75 -22.48
C ALA A 135 16.69 -21.20 -22.38
N GLN A 136 15.80 -20.67 -23.22
CA GLN A 136 14.40 -21.09 -23.31
C GLN A 136 14.23 -22.16 -24.42
N ASN A 137 14.85 -23.32 -24.27
CA ASN A 137 14.51 -24.55 -25.02
C ASN A 137 14.86 -25.79 -24.21
#